data_AF-A0A0G4GQE6-F1
#
_entry.id   AF-A0A0G4GQE6-F1
#
_cell.length_a   1.000
_cell.length_b   1.000
_cell.length_c   1.000
_cell.angle_alpha   90.00
_cell.angle_beta   90.00
_cell.angle_gamma   90.00
#
_symmetry.space_group_name_H-M   'P 1'
#
loop_
_entity.id
_entity.type
_entity.pdbx_description
1 polymer ?
#
loop_
_entity_poly.entity_id
_entity_poly.type
_entity_poly.pdbx_seq_one_letter_code
_entity_poly.pdbx_strand_id
1 'polypeptide(L)'
;MAKNAHQYTTIEEFEQAFLDRFMLTEAESQQAVYELSQLKLSPTGDFDAHVKVFEAKMRVAQPGYEINARMLPFLGTLYPSLSMEITTETAHKEYAKLILRVLFFHQQEQKKGPNPSAKMAPATKSADDVKQLRAQISSLQSSIDSLQRHGSTLRSVGCPAAVDGGIVWT
;
A
#
# COMPACT_ATOMS: atom_id res chain seq x y z
N MET A 1 4.66 -8.63 -49.57
CA MET A 1 4.93 -10.05 -49.28
C MET A 1 4.19 -10.41 -48.00
N ALA A 2 2.92 -10.84 -48.10
CA ALA A 2 2.13 -11.28 -46.96
C ALA A 2 2.38 -12.78 -46.75
N LYS A 3 3.13 -13.14 -45.71
CA LYS A 3 3.21 -14.53 -45.24
C LYS A 3 2.20 -14.74 -44.13
N ASN A 4 1.65 -15.96 -44.11
CA ASN A 4 1.01 -16.65 -42.98
C ASN A 4 -0.51 -16.87 -43.09
N ALA A 5 -0.94 -17.66 -44.08
CA ALA A 5 -2.02 -18.61 -43.82
C ALA A 5 -1.41 -19.76 -43.01
N HIS A 6 -1.45 -19.69 -41.68
CA HIS A 6 -1.17 -20.88 -40.87
C HIS A 6 -2.33 -21.85 -41.12
N GLN A 7 -2.08 -22.90 -41.91
CA GLN A 7 -3.01 -24.01 -42.04
C GLN A 7 -2.83 -24.90 -40.81
N TYR A 8 -3.78 -24.82 -39.89
CA TYR A 8 -3.88 -25.75 -38.77
C TYR A 8 -4.44 -27.06 -39.31
N THR A 9 -3.78 -28.18 -39.03
CA THR A 9 -4.19 -29.50 -39.54
C THR A 9 -5.08 -30.26 -38.58
N THR A 10 -5.10 -29.87 -37.30
CA THR A 10 -6.01 -30.39 -36.27
C THR A 10 -6.64 -29.26 -35.45
N ILE A 11 -7.72 -29.59 -34.73
CA ILE A 11 -8.40 -28.64 -33.83
C ILE A 11 -7.48 -28.29 -32.66
N GLU A 12 -6.72 -29.26 -32.15
CA GLU A 12 -5.77 -29.06 -31.05
C GLU A 12 -4.64 -28.09 -31.42
N GLU A 13 -4.12 -28.15 -32.66
CA GLU A 13 -3.12 -27.19 -33.15
C GLU A 13 -3.68 -25.77 -33.24
N PHE A 14 -4.93 -25.63 -33.68
CA PHE A 14 -5.61 -24.34 -33.74
C PHE A 14 -5.85 -23.79 -32.33
N GLU A 15 -6.37 -24.60 -31.41
CA GLU A 15 -6.64 -24.20 -30.03
C GLU A 15 -5.34 -23.79 -29.33
N GLN A 16 -4.27 -24.57 -29.47
CA GLN A 16 -3.00 -24.24 -28.86
C GLN A 16 -2.42 -22.94 -29.42
N ALA A 17 -2.46 -22.74 -30.74
CA ALA A 17 -1.99 -21.50 -31.35
C ALA A 17 -2.89 -20.30 -31.01
N PHE A 18 -4.18 -20.53 -30.77
CA PHE A 18 -5.10 -19.50 -30.28
C PHE A 18 -4.76 -19.12 -28.84
N LEU A 19 -4.55 -20.10 -27.97
CA LEU A 19 -4.12 -19.87 -26.59
C LEU A 19 -2.76 -19.16 -26.55
N ASP A 20 -1.75 -19.64 -27.26
CA ASP A 20 -0.42 -19.01 -27.28
C ASP A 20 -0.45 -17.57 -27.83
N ARG A 21 -1.40 -17.26 -28.72
CA ARG A 21 -1.51 -15.93 -29.33
C ARG A 21 -2.34 -14.94 -28.51
N PHE A 22 -3.36 -15.41 -27.81
CA PHE A 22 -4.37 -14.55 -27.18
C PHE A 22 -4.46 -14.69 -25.67
N MET A 23 -3.96 -15.79 -25.09
CA MET A 23 -3.79 -15.89 -23.65
C MET A 23 -2.50 -15.20 -23.24
N LEU A 24 -2.65 -14.32 -22.26
CA LEU A 24 -1.50 -13.70 -21.62
C LEU A 24 -0.68 -14.77 -20.89
N THR A 25 0.63 -14.75 -21.06
CA THR A 25 1.51 -15.61 -20.26
C THR A 25 1.52 -15.16 -18.80
N GLU A 26 1.85 -16.08 -17.89
CA GLU A 26 1.98 -15.75 -16.47
C GLU A 26 3.01 -14.63 -16.22
N ALA A 27 4.12 -14.66 -16.95
CA ALA A 27 5.18 -13.65 -16.87
C ALA A 27 4.66 -12.26 -17.28
N GLU A 28 3.88 -12.17 -18.36
CA GLU A 28 3.27 -10.91 -18.80
C GLU A 28 2.23 -10.39 -17.79
N SER A 29 1.46 -11.28 -17.17
CA SER A 29 0.51 -10.91 -16.12
C SER A 29 1.24 -10.34 -14.89
N GLN A 30 2.27 -11.04 -14.41
CA GLN A 30 3.09 -10.59 -13.28
C GLN A 30 3.78 -9.26 -13.58
N GLN A 31 4.32 -9.09 -14.79
CA GLN A 31 4.92 -7.84 -15.25
C GLN A 31 3.88 -6.71 -15.26
N ALA A 32 2.66 -6.96 -15.75
CA ALA A 32 1.60 -5.97 -15.76
C ALA A 32 1.17 -5.55 -14.34
N VAL A 33 1.08 -6.49 -13.39
CA VAL A 33 0.83 -6.19 -11.97
C VAL A 33 1.96 -5.35 -11.38
N TYR A 34 3.21 -5.70 -11.67
CA TYR A 34 4.37 -4.92 -11.23
C TYR A 34 4.31 -3.49 -11.78
N GLU A 35 4.11 -3.30 -13.08
CA GLU A 35 4.02 -1.98 -13.69
C GLU A 35 2.83 -1.16 -13.18
N LEU A 36 1.69 -1.81 -12.93
CA LEU A 36 0.52 -1.17 -12.31
C LEU A 36 0.86 -0.66 -10.91
N SER A 37 1.64 -1.41 -10.11
CA SER A 37 2.06 -0.99 -8.77
C SER A 37 2.97 0.25 -8.78
N GLN A 38 3.74 0.42 -9.87
CA GLN A 38 4.64 1.57 -10.05
C GLN A 38 3.92 2.80 -10.62
N LEU A 39 2.70 2.63 -11.12
CA LEU A 39 1.93 3.72 -11.72
C LEU A 39 1.55 4.76 -10.65
N LYS A 40 1.99 6.00 -10.85
CA LYS A 40 1.70 7.12 -9.94
C LYS A 40 1.25 8.34 -10.73
N LEU A 41 0.15 8.95 -10.28
CA LEU A 41 -0.30 10.23 -10.77
C LEU A 41 0.64 11.31 -10.22
N SER A 42 1.18 12.16 -11.10
CA SER A 42 1.93 13.35 -10.70
C SER A 42 0.97 14.48 -10.30
N PRO A 43 1.30 15.35 -9.33
CA PRO A 43 0.51 16.54 -9.01
C PRO A 43 0.27 17.47 -10.20
N THR A 44 1.19 17.51 -11.16
CA THR A 44 1.08 18.28 -12.41
C THR A 44 0.79 17.42 -13.64
N GLY A 45 0.51 16.13 -13.42
CA GLY A 45 0.27 15.16 -14.48
C GLY A 45 -1.06 15.39 -15.19
N ASP A 46 -1.18 14.84 -16.40
CA ASP A 46 -2.45 14.76 -17.11
C ASP A 46 -3.29 13.63 -16.49
N PHE A 47 -4.41 14.00 -15.87
CA PHE A 47 -5.32 13.07 -15.22
C PHE A 47 -6.00 12.11 -16.21
N ASP A 48 -6.44 12.60 -17.38
CA ASP A 48 -7.15 11.78 -18.35
C ASP A 48 -6.20 10.76 -18.99
N ALA A 49 -4.97 11.17 -19.27
CA ALA A 49 -3.92 10.26 -19.72
C ALA A 49 -3.62 9.19 -18.65
N HIS A 50 -3.52 9.58 -17.38
CA HIS A 50 -3.29 8.67 -16.27
C HIS A 50 -4.40 7.62 -16.14
N VAL A 51 -5.68 8.03 -16.16
CA VAL A 51 -6.83 7.11 -16.10
C VAL A 51 -6.79 6.13 -17.28
N LYS A 52 -6.51 6.59 -18.50
CA LYS A 52 -6.39 5.71 -19.68
C LYS A 52 -5.29 4.67 -19.51
N VAL A 53 -4.12 5.07 -19.02
CA VAL A 53 -3.00 4.14 -18.78
C VAL A 53 -3.33 3.16 -17.66
N PHE A 54 -3.93 3.62 -16.57
CA PHE A 54 -4.40 2.78 -15.47
C PHE A 54 -5.39 1.72 -15.97
N GLU A 55 -6.42 2.11 -16.72
CA GLU A 55 -7.43 1.21 -17.26
C GLU A 55 -6.85 0.18 -18.23
N ALA A 56 -5.91 0.59 -19.07
CA ALA A 56 -5.20 -0.31 -19.97
C ALA A 56 -4.40 -1.35 -19.19
N LYS A 57 -3.66 -0.93 -18.15
CA LYS A 57 -2.88 -1.84 -17.29
C LYS A 57 -3.78 -2.77 -16.47
N MET A 58 -4.89 -2.28 -15.92
CA MET A 58 -5.85 -3.11 -15.19
C MET A 58 -6.42 -4.23 -16.07
N ARG A 59 -6.71 -3.95 -17.35
CA ARG A 59 -7.23 -4.95 -18.29
C ARG A 59 -6.25 -6.09 -18.54
N VAL A 60 -4.95 -5.80 -18.55
CA VAL A 60 -3.89 -6.79 -18.77
C VAL A 60 -3.55 -7.52 -17.48
N ALA A 61 -3.37 -6.79 -16.38
CA ALA A 61 -2.97 -7.35 -15.09
C ALA A 61 -4.07 -8.19 -14.44
N GLN A 62 -5.34 -7.78 -14.60
CA GLN A 62 -6.50 -8.45 -14.01
C GLN A 62 -7.67 -8.46 -15.00
N PRO A 63 -7.62 -9.30 -16.04
CA PRO A 63 -8.71 -9.43 -17.00
C PRO A 63 -9.99 -9.88 -16.29
N GLY A 64 -11.12 -9.24 -16.61
CA GLY A 64 -12.41 -9.54 -15.98
C GLY A 64 -12.62 -8.95 -14.58
N TYR A 65 -11.67 -8.18 -14.05
CA TYR A 65 -11.83 -7.54 -12.75
C TYR A 65 -12.97 -6.51 -12.76
N GLU A 66 -13.88 -6.62 -11.79
CA GLU A 66 -15.07 -5.81 -11.68
C GLU A 66 -14.72 -4.32 -11.64
N ILE A 67 -15.50 -3.47 -12.34
CA ILE A 67 -15.22 -2.05 -12.48
C ILE A 67 -15.14 -1.33 -11.13
N ASN A 68 -16.01 -1.65 -10.17
CA ASN A 68 -15.99 -1.01 -8.85
C ASN A 68 -14.87 -1.54 -7.96
N ALA A 69 -14.42 -2.78 -8.17
CA ALA A 69 -13.25 -3.31 -7.47
C ALA A 69 -11.95 -2.55 -7.86
N ARG A 70 -11.92 -1.85 -9.00
CA ARG A 70 -10.78 -1.02 -9.43
C ARG A 70 -10.56 0.22 -8.59
N MET A 71 -11.53 0.60 -7.75
CA MET A 71 -11.43 1.80 -6.89
C MET A 71 -10.21 1.74 -5.98
N LEU A 72 -9.98 0.61 -5.30
CA LEU A 72 -8.84 0.47 -4.38
C LEU A 72 -7.48 0.53 -5.09
N PRO A 73 -7.23 -0.24 -6.17
CA PRO A 73 -6.03 -0.08 -6.97
C PRO A 73 -5.83 1.35 -7.48
N PHE A 74 -6.89 2.01 -7.96
CA PHE A 74 -6.82 3.37 -8.47
C PHE A 74 -6.38 4.38 -7.42
N LEU A 75 -6.98 4.31 -6.21
CA LEU A 75 -6.58 5.14 -5.07
C LEU A 75 -5.09 4.96 -4.72
N GLY A 76 -4.57 3.73 -4.86
CA GLY A 76 -3.16 3.42 -4.66
C GLY A 76 -2.21 4.10 -5.66
N THR A 77 -2.72 4.62 -6.78
CA THR A 77 -1.92 5.37 -7.77
C THR A 77 -1.85 6.87 -7.49
N LEU A 78 -2.67 7.39 -6.57
CA LEU A 78 -2.72 8.82 -6.28
C LEU A 78 -1.49 9.27 -5.48
N TYR A 79 -1.10 10.54 -5.66
CA TYR A 79 -0.10 11.16 -4.80
C TYR A 79 -0.66 11.42 -3.40
N PRO A 80 0.20 11.51 -2.36
CA PRO A 80 -0.25 11.45 -0.96
C PRO A 80 -1.30 12.49 -0.56
N SER A 81 -1.16 13.76 -0.95
CA SER A 81 -2.12 14.81 -0.56
C SER A 81 -3.52 14.55 -1.13
N LEU A 82 -3.60 14.17 -2.40
CA LEU A 82 -4.86 13.85 -3.06
C LEU A 82 -5.49 12.55 -2.51
N SER A 83 -4.67 11.52 -2.26
CA SER A 83 -5.15 10.29 -1.63
C SER A 83 -5.77 10.59 -0.26
N MET A 84 -5.10 11.42 0.56
CA MET A 84 -5.57 11.77 1.89
C MET A 84 -6.92 12.50 1.82
N GLU A 85 -7.03 13.52 0.97
CA GLU A 85 -8.25 14.31 0.80
C GLU A 85 -9.45 13.44 0.40
N ILE A 86 -9.26 12.52 -0.55
CA ILE A 86 -10.29 11.58 -0.97
C ILE A 86 -10.67 10.60 0.14
N THR A 87 -9.70 10.09 0.91
CA THR A 87 -9.99 9.13 2.00
C THR A 87 -10.68 9.76 3.21
N THR A 88 -10.63 11.09 3.35
CA THR A 88 -11.38 11.80 4.40
C THR A 88 -12.85 12.05 4.04
N GLU A 89 -13.23 11.87 2.77
CA GLU A 89 -14.64 11.95 2.36
C GLU A 89 -15.41 10.67 2.66
N THR A 90 -16.74 10.76 2.57
CA THR A 90 -17.59 9.57 2.60
C THR A 90 -17.21 8.63 1.47
N ALA A 91 -17.06 7.34 1.78
CA ALA A 91 -16.66 6.35 0.80
C ALA A 91 -17.59 6.34 -0.42
N HIS A 92 -17.00 6.54 -1.60
CA HIS A 92 -17.69 6.36 -2.86
C HIS A 92 -17.97 4.86 -3.08
N LYS A 93 -19.13 4.54 -3.66
CA LYS A 93 -19.52 3.15 -3.99
C LYS A 93 -19.39 2.82 -5.48
N GLU A 94 -19.18 3.83 -6.31
CA GLU A 94 -19.14 3.71 -7.76
C GLU A 94 -17.84 4.30 -8.29
N TYR A 95 -17.16 3.54 -9.14
CA TYR A 95 -15.88 3.95 -9.72
C TYR A 95 -16.00 5.26 -10.51
N ALA A 96 -17.05 5.44 -11.30
CA ALA A 96 -17.26 6.66 -12.09
C ALA A 96 -17.39 7.92 -11.22
N LYS A 97 -18.09 7.83 -10.08
CA LYS A 97 -18.22 8.94 -9.12
C LYS A 97 -16.89 9.26 -8.46
N LEU A 98 -16.13 8.23 -8.10
CA LEU A 98 -14.77 8.40 -7.56
C LEU A 98 -13.88 9.16 -8.56
N ILE A 99 -13.86 8.74 -9.83
CA ILE A 99 -13.00 9.35 -10.86
C ILE A 99 -13.30 10.85 -11.01
N LEU A 100 -14.58 11.23 -11.08
CA LEU A 100 -14.97 12.64 -11.15
C LEU A 100 -14.55 13.42 -9.90
N ARG A 101 -14.62 12.80 -8.72
CA ARG A 101 -14.21 13.45 -7.47
C ARG A 101 -12.70 13.67 -7.40
N VAL A 102 -11.93 12.66 -7.80
CA VAL A 102 -10.47 12.75 -7.87
C VAL A 102 -10.04 13.82 -8.87
N LEU A 103 -10.67 13.88 -10.05
CA LEU A 103 -10.41 14.94 -11.05
C LEU A 103 -10.65 16.34 -10.45
N PHE A 104 -11.76 16.52 -9.75
CA PHE A 104 -12.09 17.80 -9.11
C PHE A 104 -10.97 18.26 -8.18
N PHE A 105 -10.53 17.41 -7.25
CA PHE A 105 -9.46 17.76 -6.30
C PHE A 105 -8.11 17.94 -6.99
N HIS A 106 -7.79 17.11 -7.97
CA HIS A 106 -6.57 17.25 -8.74
C HIS A 106 -6.49 18.62 -9.43
N GLN A 107 -7.60 19.09 -10.01
CA GLN A 107 -7.67 20.43 -10.60
C GLN A 107 -7.53 21.55 -9.55
N GLN A 108 -8.05 21.36 -8.33
CA GLN A 108 -7.85 22.33 -7.25
C GLN A 108 -6.37 22.41 -6.85
N GLU A 109 -5.70 21.26 -6.74
CA GLU A 109 -4.26 21.19 -6.45
C GLU A 109 -3.43 21.82 -7.58
N GLN A 110 -3.78 21.63 -8.84
CA GLN A 110 -3.08 22.28 -9.96
C GLN A 110 -3.28 23.82 -10.00
N LYS A 111 -4.45 24.30 -9.57
CA LYS A 111 -4.75 25.74 -9.49
C LYS A 111 -4.05 26.43 -8.33
N LYS A 112 -3.72 25.69 -7.28
CA LYS A 112 -2.73 26.14 -6.28
C LYS A 112 -1.39 26.14 -7.02
N GLY A 113 -1.07 27.25 -7.71
CA GLY A 113 0.21 27.46 -8.41
C GLY A 113 1.39 27.09 -7.51
N PRO A 114 2.60 26.84 -8.07
CA PRO A 114 3.69 26.13 -7.41
C PRO A 114 3.79 26.53 -5.95
N ASN A 115 3.26 25.66 -5.09
CA ASN A 115 3.15 25.96 -3.68
C ASN A 115 4.60 26.11 -3.20
N PRO A 116 4.98 27.20 -2.51
CA PRO A 116 6.33 27.35 -1.97
C PRO A 116 6.68 26.25 -0.96
N SER A 117 5.74 25.38 -0.62
CA SER A 117 5.94 24.13 0.13
C SER A 117 6.91 23.13 -0.54
N ALA A 118 7.26 23.31 -1.83
CA ALA A 118 8.37 22.59 -2.47
C ALA A 118 9.76 23.13 -2.07
N LYS A 119 9.85 24.22 -1.29
CA LYS A 119 10.98 24.39 -0.36
C LYS A 119 10.62 23.59 0.89
N MET A 120 10.97 22.29 0.88
CA MET A 120 11.47 21.71 2.13
C MET A 120 12.69 22.53 2.51
N ALA A 121 12.49 23.59 3.30
CA ALA A 121 13.49 23.97 4.26
C ALA A 121 13.85 22.67 5.01
N PRO A 122 15.13 22.34 5.21
CA PRO A 122 15.45 21.24 6.11
C PRO A 122 14.70 21.56 7.39
N ALA A 123 13.84 20.64 7.82
CA ALA A 123 13.11 20.80 9.07
C ALA A 123 14.17 21.00 10.15
N THR A 124 14.39 22.25 10.54
CA THR A 124 15.13 22.59 11.73
C THR A 124 14.23 22.14 12.85
N LYS A 125 14.24 20.82 13.13
CA LYS A 125 13.83 20.30 14.42
C LYS A 125 14.59 21.15 15.41
N SER A 126 13.88 21.98 16.15
CA SER A 126 14.52 22.83 17.14
C SER A 126 15.38 21.91 18.01
N ALA A 127 16.57 22.35 18.39
CA ALA A 127 17.41 21.59 19.32
C ALA A 127 16.62 21.20 20.59
N ASP A 128 15.57 21.96 20.91
CA ASP A 128 14.66 21.71 22.02
C ASP A 128 13.71 20.52 21.76
N ASP A 129 13.22 20.32 20.54
CA ASP A 129 12.38 19.15 20.20
C ASP A 129 13.19 17.85 20.29
N VAL A 130 14.46 17.89 19.86
CA VAL A 130 15.37 16.74 19.95
C VAL A 130 15.73 16.44 21.40
N LYS A 131 15.95 17.48 22.22
CA LYS A 131 16.15 17.32 23.67
C LYS A 131 14.92 16.75 24.35
N GLN A 132 13.73 17.22 24.00
CA GLN A 132 12.46 16.73 24.56
C GLN A 132 12.22 15.27 24.21
N LEU A 133 12.42 14.88 22.95
CA LEU A 133 12.34 13.48 22.52
C LEU A 133 13.37 12.60 23.24
N ARG A 134 14.61 13.08 23.39
CA ARG A 134 15.65 12.34 24.13
C ARG A 134 15.26 12.14 25.60
N ALA A 135 14.71 13.16 26.26
CA ALA A 135 14.24 13.07 27.63
C ALA A 135 13.07 12.07 27.77
N GLN A 136 12.12 12.06 26.82
CA GLN A 136 11.02 11.09 26.80
C GLN A 136 11.52 9.65 26.63
N ILE A 137 12.50 9.43 25.74
CA ILE A 137 13.12 8.11 25.54
C ILE A 137 13.81 7.65 26.82
N SER A 138 14.58 8.50 27.49
CA SER A 138 15.24 8.16 28.75
C SER A 138 14.24 7.85 29.88
N SER A 139 13.14 8.59 29.95
CA SER A 139 12.07 8.31 30.92
C SER A 139 11.42 6.95 30.68
N LEU A 140 11.12 6.61 29.42
CA LEU A 140 10.53 5.32 29.07
C LEU A 140 11.48 4.16 29.37
N GLN A 141 12.77 4.31 29.06
CA GLN A 141 13.79 3.32 29.39
C GLN A 141 13.86 3.07 30.90
N SER A 142 13.84 4.13 31.72
CA SER A 142 13.82 4.00 33.17
C SER A 142 12.57 3.29 33.69
N SER A 143 11.40 3.55 33.11
CA SER A 143 10.16 2.84 33.45
C SER A 143 10.24 1.35 33.10
N ILE A 144 10.82 1.00 31.95
CA ILE A 144 11.04 -0.38 31.54
C ILE A 144 12.00 -1.09 32.52
N ASP A 145 13.12 -0.48 32.87
CA ASP A 145 14.10 -1.05 33.81
C ASP A 145 13.51 -1.24 35.21
N SER A 146 12.63 -0.33 35.64
CA SER A 146 11.93 -0.43 36.93
C SER A 146 10.94 -1.60 36.94
N LEU A 147 10.17 -1.76 35.84
CA LEU A 147 9.25 -2.88 35.66
C LEU A 147 9.98 -4.22 35.57
N GLN A 148 11.12 -4.26 34.86
CA GLN A 148 11.95 -5.45 34.78
C GLN A 148 12.50 -5.84 36.16
N ARG A 149 12.98 -4.87 36.94
CA ARG A 149 13.42 -5.10 38.34
C ARG A 149 12.27 -5.62 39.22
N HIS A 150 11.08 -5.02 39.16
CA HIS A 150 9.91 -5.52 39.90
C HIS A 150 9.48 -6.94 39.47
N GLY A 151 9.49 -7.22 38.17
CA GLY A 151 9.18 -8.56 37.64
C GLY A 151 10.23 -9.63 38.00
N SER A 152 11.46 -9.20 38.30
CA SER A 152 12.54 -10.07 38.78
C SER A 152 12.37 -10.39 40.27
N THR A 153 11.95 -9.40 41.07
CA THR A 153 11.61 -9.59 42.49
C THR A 153 10.41 -10.52 42.67
N LEU A 154 9.36 -10.40 41.85
CA LEU A 154 8.19 -11.30 41.91
C LEU A 154 8.52 -12.75 41.51
N ARG A 155 9.47 -12.95 40.59
CA ARG A 155 9.98 -14.30 40.25
C ARG A 155 10.88 -14.91 41.33
N SER A 156 11.50 -14.10 42.17
CA SER A 156 12.37 -14.55 43.27
C SER A 156 11.61 -14.95 44.55
N VAL A 157 10.34 -14.55 44.72
CA VAL A 157 9.54 -14.85 45.93
C VAL A 157 8.65 -16.10 45.74
N GLY A 158 8.69 -16.71 44.55
CA GLY A 158 7.85 -17.86 44.16
C GLY A 158 8.53 -19.23 44.21
N CYS A 159 9.47 -19.48 45.14
CA CYS A 159 9.99 -20.82 45.39
C CYS A 159 9.78 -21.20 46.87
N PRO A 160 8.77 -22.01 47.22
CA PRO A 160 8.77 -22.67 48.51
C PRO A 160 9.89 -23.71 48.52
N ALA A 161 10.82 -23.57 49.47
CA ALA A 161 11.81 -24.57 49.76
C ALA A 161 11.12 -25.90 50.10
N ALA A 162 11.58 -26.98 49.48
CA ALA A 162 11.20 -28.34 49.87
C ALA A 162 11.63 -28.55 51.32
N VAL A 163 10.66 -28.58 52.23
CA VAL A 163 10.88 -29.04 53.60
C VAL A 163 10.65 -30.54 53.58
N ASP A 164 11.76 -31.25 53.70
CA ASP A 164 11.82 -32.70 53.87
C ASP A 164 11.35 -33.06 55.28
N GLY A 165 10.40 -34.00 55.40
CA GLY A 165 10.08 -34.68 56.66
C GLY A 165 8.69 -34.45 57.26
N GLY A 166 7.85 -35.50 57.19
CA GLY A 166 7.14 -36.02 58.37
C GLY A 166 5.74 -35.48 58.74
N ILE A 167 4.71 -36.09 58.13
CA ILE A 167 3.37 -36.54 58.61
C ILE A 167 2.80 -35.97 59.93
N VAL A 168 1.52 -35.55 59.92
CA VAL A 168 0.35 -36.19 60.60
C VAL A 168 -0.90 -35.31 60.45
N TRP A 169 -2.01 -35.94 60.04
CA TRP A 169 -3.36 -35.39 60.04
C TRP A 169 -4.02 -35.58 61.41
N THR A 170 -4.64 -34.54 61.94
CA THR A 170 -5.90 -34.60 62.70
C THR A 170 -6.69 -33.33 62.45
#